data_AF-A0A7G1IXE4-F1
#
_entry.id   AF-A0A7G1IXE4-F1
#
_cell.length_a   1.000
_cell.length_b   1.000
_cell.length_c   1.000
_cell.angle_alpha   90.00
_cell.angle_beta   90.00
_cell.angle_gamma   90.00
#
_symmetry.space_group_name_H-M   'P 1'
#
loop_
_entity.id
_entity.type
_entity.pdbx_description
1 polymer ?
#
loop_
_entity_poly.entity_id
_entity_poly.type
_entity_poly.pdbx_seq_one_letter_code
_entity_poly.pdbx_strand_id
1 'polypeptide(L)'
;MWDYVNQFAEFNNYINSPLANYKGSLYNLPFNMNTFYAMWGTKTPQEVKDKIAEQTAHMKDVEPKNLEEQAIKLIGPDIYEKLIKGYTEKQWGRSATDLPPFIIKRLPVRLTFDNNYFNDRYQGIPIGGYNVIIENMLKDVEVELGVDFFANRQELEVSAEKVVFTGMIDQYFDYKHGELEYRSLRFEHEVLDEENYQGNAVVNYTEREIPYTRIIEHKHFEYGTQEKTVITREYPADWKRGDEPYYPINDERNNAIFAKYQEEAAQNDKVIFCGRLADYKYYDMHVVIERALEVVEEELGQ
;
A
#
# COMPACT_ATOMS: atom_id res chain seq x y z
N MET A 1 4.90 -19.23 -1.98
CA MET A 1 4.06 -18.11 -2.44
C MET A 1 4.10 -17.87 -3.94
N TRP A 2 5.25 -17.54 -4.55
CA TRP A 2 5.31 -17.28 -6.00
C TRP A 2 4.82 -18.48 -6.83
N ASP A 3 5.32 -19.68 -6.53
CA ASP A 3 4.87 -20.90 -7.22
C ASP A 3 3.40 -21.21 -6.97
N TYR A 4 2.86 -20.82 -5.81
CA TYR A 4 1.43 -21.00 -5.49
C TYR A 4 0.57 -20.14 -6.41
N VAL A 5 0.84 -18.83 -6.51
CA VAL A 5 0.03 -17.95 -7.35
C VAL A 5 0.18 -18.25 -8.85
N ASN A 6 1.34 -18.78 -9.28
CA ASN A 6 1.58 -19.19 -10.66
C ASN A 6 0.81 -20.46 -11.08
N GLN A 7 0.15 -21.17 -10.15
CA GLN A 7 -0.80 -22.23 -10.51
C GLN A 7 -2.07 -21.67 -11.16
N PHE A 8 -2.37 -20.38 -10.94
CA PHE A 8 -3.62 -19.75 -11.35
C PHE A 8 -3.46 -18.74 -12.50
N ALA A 9 -2.28 -18.18 -12.70
CA ALA A 9 -1.99 -17.29 -13.83
C ALA A 9 -0.50 -17.24 -14.15
N GLU A 10 -0.16 -17.01 -15.42
CA GLU A 10 1.19 -16.64 -15.84
C GLU A 10 1.46 -15.17 -15.50
N PHE A 11 2.67 -14.86 -15.03
CA PHE A 11 3.09 -13.49 -14.72
C PHE A 11 4.11 -12.98 -15.73
N ASN A 12 3.97 -11.71 -16.11
CA ASN A 12 4.99 -11.03 -16.91
C ASN A 12 6.21 -10.64 -16.05
N ASN A 13 7.22 -10.03 -16.68
CA ASN A 13 8.44 -9.57 -16.03
C ASN A 13 8.42 -8.08 -15.64
N TYR A 14 7.23 -7.52 -15.37
CA TYR A 14 7.09 -6.12 -14.95
C TYR A 14 7.89 -5.84 -13.66
N ILE A 15 8.73 -4.80 -13.71
CA ILE A 15 9.47 -4.29 -12.57
C ILE A 15 8.98 -2.88 -12.26
N ASN A 16 8.33 -2.73 -11.11
CA ASN A 16 7.82 -1.47 -10.63
C ASN A 16 8.97 -0.48 -10.41
N SER A 17 8.98 0.60 -11.19
CA SER A 17 9.97 1.67 -11.10
C SER A 17 9.28 3.03 -11.15
N PRO A 18 8.54 3.42 -10.08
CA PRO A 18 7.78 4.66 -10.08
C PRO A 18 8.66 5.89 -10.22
N LEU A 19 8.06 6.98 -10.68
CA LEU A 19 8.67 8.31 -10.66
C LEU A 19 8.03 9.20 -9.60
N ALA A 20 8.78 10.20 -9.13
CA ALA A 20 8.25 11.31 -8.36
C ALA A 20 8.41 12.61 -9.16
N ASN A 21 7.32 13.36 -9.29
CA ASN A 21 7.27 14.69 -9.87
C ASN A 21 7.14 15.74 -8.76
N TYR A 22 8.12 16.63 -8.68
CA TYR A 22 8.10 17.80 -7.82
C TYR A 22 8.39 19.05 -8.65
N LYS A 23 7.40 19.93 -8.82
CA LYS A 23 7.52 21.19 -9.58
C LYS A 23 8.06 20.98 -11.00
N GLY A 24 7.62 19.91 -11.66
CA GLY A 24 8.06 19.51 -13.01
C GLY A 24 9.41 18.79 -13.07
N SER A 25 10.13 18.66 -11.96
CA SER A 25 11.36 17.86 -11.88
C SER A 25 11.02 16.41 -11.59
N LEU A 26 11.55 15.48 -12.39
CA LEU A 26 11.33 14.05 -12.24
C LEU A 26 12.50 13.39 -11.49
N TYR A 27 12.15 12.51 -10.55
CA TYR A 27 13.08 11.73 -9.75
C TYR A 27 12.70 10.25 -9.79
N ASN A 28 13.68 9.36 -9.91
CA ASN A 28 13.42 7.93 -9.80
C ASN A 28 13.15 7.53 -8.35
N LEU A 29 12.25 6.56 -8.17
CA LEU A 29 12.03 5.84 -6.92
C LEU A 29 12.43 4.36 -7.10
N PRO A 30 12.84 3.67 -6.02
CA PRO A 30 13.02 4.18 -4.66
C PRO A 30 14.26 5.08 -4.56
N PHE A 31 14.60 5.59 -3.37
CA PHE A 31 15.77 6.44 -3.20
C PHE A 31 17.05 5.67 -3.52
N ASN A 32 17.63 5.97 -4.68
CA ASN A 32 18.82 5.29 -5.19
C ASN A 32 19.79 6.29 -5.86
N MET A 33 20.89 5.82 -6.43
CA MET A 33 21.88 6.70 -7.07
C MET A 33 21.30 7.57 -8.20
N ASN A 34 20.28 7.10 -8.94
CA ASN A 34 19.56 7.93 -9.92
C ASN A 34 18.88 9.13 -9.26
N THR A 35 18.21 8.90 -8.11
CA THR A 35 17.57 9.95 -7.31
C THR A 35 18.60 10.98 -6.85
N PHE A 36 19.72 10.53 -6.28
CA PHE A 36 20.75 11.42 -5.73
C PHE A 36 21.48 12.20 -6.84
N TYR A 37 21.72 11.57 -7.98
CA TYR A 37 22.26 12.25 -9.15
C TYR A 37 21.33 13.36 -9.64
N ALA A 38 20.03 13.09 -9.79
CA ALA A 38 19.05 14.11 -10.17
C ALA A 38 18.87 15.21 -9.10
N MET A 39 19.08 14.86 -7.82
CA MET A 39 18.94 15.80 -6.70
C MET A 39 20.13 16.75 -6.55
N TRP A 40 21.35 16.22 -6.64
CA TRP A 40 22.58 16.90 -6.24
C TRP A 40 23.71 16.83 -7.26
N GLY A 41 23.57 16.05 -8.33
CA GLY A 41 24.63 15.78 -9.30
C GLY A 41 25.71 14.81 -8.81
N THR A 42 25.52 14.17 -7.65
CA THR A 42 26.44 13.19 -7.07
C THR A 42 26.50 11.92 -7.92
N LYS A 43 27.72 11.41 -8.15
CA LYS A 43 28.00 10.26 -9.03
C LYS A 43 28.51 9.05 -8.26
N THR A 44 29.03 9.23 -7.05
CA THR A 44 29.56 8.12 -6.24
C THR A 44 28.79 7.94 -4.93
N PRO A 45 28.70 6.70 -4.41
CA PRO A 45 28.16 6.43 -3.08
C PRO A 45 28.76 7.29 -1.96
N GLN A 46 30.05 7.63 -2.06
CA GLN A 46 30.73 8.43 -1.04
C GLN A 46 30.24 9.88 -1.07
N GLU A 47 30.13 10.49 -2.27
CA GLU A 47 29.58 11.84 -2.41
C GLU A 47 28.15 11.96 -1.84
N VAL A 48 27.33 10.92 -2.04
CA VAL A 48 25.98 10.85 -1.46
C VAL A 48 26.02 10.80 0.07
N LYS A 49 26.88 9.94 0.65
CA LYS A 49 27.06 9.86 2.10
C LYS A 49 27.54 11.18 2.70
N ASP A 50 28.49 11.83 2.04
CA ASP A 50 29.04 13.11 2.48
C ASP A 50 27.97 14.20 2.44
N LYS A 51 27.14 14.23 1.37
CA LYS A 51 26.03 15.19 1.24
C LYS A 51 24.94 14.97 2.30
N ILE A 52 24.56 13.72 2.57
CA ILE A 52 23.60 13.40 3.63
C ILE A 52 24.19 13.76 5.00
N ALA A 53 25.46 13.46 5.26
CA ALA A 53 26.11 13.79 6.53
C ALA A 53 26.19 15.31 6.76
N GLU A 54 26.51 16.09 5.71
CA GLU A 54 26.45 17.55 5.73
C GLU A 54 25.06 18.03 6.15
N GLN A 55 24.02 17.49 5.52
CA GLN A 55 22.63 17.87 5.75
C GLN A 55 22.08 17.45 7.12
N THR A 56 22.56 16.33 7.65
CA THR A 56 22.02 15.71 8.87
C THR A 56 22.91 15.91 10.10
N ALA A 57 23.96 16.73 10.01
CA ALA A 57 24.90 16.98 11.11
C ALA A 57 24.21 17.41 12.42
N HIS A 58 23.14 18.20 12.33
CA HIS A 58 22.35 18.67 13.47
C HIS A 58 21.41 17.60 14.06
N MET A 59 21.16 16.50 13.35
CA MET A 59 20.26 15.40 13.74
C MET A 59 21.00 14.18 14.31
N LYS A 60 22.33 14.18 14.33
CA LYS A 60 23.15 13.01 14.68
C LYS A 60 22.79 12.41 16.05
N ASP A 61 22.61 13.26 17.05
CA ASP A 61 22.31 12.88 18.43
C ASP A 61 20.83 13.10 18.82
N VAL A 62 19.97 13.39 17.84
CA VAL A 62 18.53 13.60 18.05
C VAL A 62 17.79 12.28 17.85
N GLU A 63 17.03 11.83 18.84
CA GLU A 63 16.13 10.69 18.67
C GLU A 63 14.82 11.16 18.02
N PRO A 64 14.47 10.67 16.81
CA PRO A 64 13.29 11.15 16.10
C PRO A 64 11.99 10.81 16.82
N LYS A 65 11.12 11.81 17.00
CA LYS A 65 9.81 11.68 17.64
C LYS A 65 8.66 11.56 16.65
N ASN A 66 8.89 11.94 15.40
CA ASN A 66 7.89 11.95 14.34
C ASN A 66 8.51 11.60 12.98
N LEU A 67 7.67 11.50 11.95
CA LEU A 67 8.05 11.16 10.59
C LEU A 67 9.01 12.19 9.99
N GLU A 68 8.77 13.49 10.20
CA GLU A 68 9.65 14.55 9.70
C GLU A 68 11.08 14.39 10.23
N GLU A 69 11.26 14.33 11.54
CA GLU A 69 12.57 14.17 12.16
C GLU A 69 13.26 12.88 11.70
N GLN A 70 12.51 11.78 11.57
CA GLN A 70 13.04 10.49 11.14
C GLN A 70 13.49 10.54 9.67
N ALA A 71 12.70 11.19 8.81
CA ALA A 71 13.03 11.36 7.40
C ALA A 71 14.27 12.23 7.23
N ILE A 72 14.30 13.40 7.89
CA ILE A 72 15.44 14.32 7.84
C ILE A 72 16.70 13.63 8.34
N LYS A 73 16.64 12.94 9.50
CA LYS A 73 17.79 12.20 10.05
C LYS A 73 18.31 11.11 9.10
N LEU A 74 17.41 10.46 8.36
CA LEU A 74 17.77 9.37 7.45
C LEU A 74 18.37 9.87 6.12
N ILE A 75 17.77 10.89 5.51
CA ILE A 75 18.01 11.20 4.09
C ILE A 75 18.20 12.69 3.77
N GLY A 76 18.20 13.55 4.80
CA GLY A 76 18.39 14.99 4.68
C GLY A 76 17.12 15.78 4.35
N PRO A 77 17.11 17.10 4.61
CA PRO A 77 15.96 17.96 4.42
C PRO A 77 15.61 18.16 2.94
N ASP A 78 16.57 18.08 2.01
CA ASP A 78 16.28 18.29 0.57
C ASP A 78 15.34 17.20 0.02
N ILE A 79 15.67 15.94 0.29
CA ILE A 79 14.85 14.80 -0.15
C ILE A 79 13.55 14.77 0.65
N TYR A 80 13.60 15.06 1.94
CA TYR A 80 12.39 15.19 2.75
C TYR A 80 11.41 16.20 2.16
N GLU A 81 11.84 17.44 1.93
CA GLU A 81 10.97 18.52 1.46
C GLU A 81 10.44 18.24 0.05
N LYS A 82 11.27 17.72 -0.85
CA LYS A 82 10.86 17.51 -2.24
C LYS A 82 10.06 16.23 -2.47
N LEU A 83 10.45 15.12 -1.83
CA LEU A 83 9.97 13.78 -2.22
C LEU A 83 9.09 13.11 -1.16
N ILE A 84 9.08 13.60 0.09
CA ILE A 84 8.42 12.93 1.21
C ILE A 84 7.29 13.80 1.76
N LYS A 85 7.60 15.00 2.25
CA LYS A 85 6.69 15.84 3.06
C LYS A 85 5.30 16.00 2.45
N GLY A 86 5.22 16.65 1.29
CA GLY A 86 3.93 16.95 0.67
C GLY A 86 3.16 15.68 0.26
N TYR A 87 3.86 14.62 -0.16
CA TYR A 87 3.23 13.34 -0.47
C TYR A 87 2.61 12.69 0.78
N THR A 88 3.40 12.61 1.86
CA THR A 88 2.97 12.06 3.14
C THR A 88 1.80 12.84 3.73
N GLU A 89 1.88 14.16 3.78
CA GLU A 89 0.83 15.00 4.35
C GLU A 89 -0.49 14.88 3.58
N LYS A 90 -0.43 14.76 2.25
CA LYS A 90 -1.62 14.46 1.44
C LYS A 90 -2.19 13.08 1.73
N GLN A 91 -1.34 12.05 1.69
CA GLN A 91 -1.76 10.67 1.88
C GLN A 91 -2.49 10.47 3.21
N TRP A 92 -1.94 11.05 4.28
CA TRP A 92 -2.44 10.86 5.64
C TRP A 92 -3.40 11.96 6.13
N GLY A 93 -3.49 13.10 5.44
CA GLY A 93 -4.29 14.24 5.88
C GLY A 93 -3.80 14.86 7.20
N ARG A 94 -2.58 14.55 7.64
CA ARG A 94 -1.97 14.99 8.90
C ARG A 94 -0.57 15.57 8.64
N SER A 95 -0.11 16.47 9.50
CA SER A 95 1.26 17.00 9.43
C SER A 95 2.27 15.86 9.59
N ALA A 96 3.41 15.93 8.89
CA ALA A 96 4.51 14.98 9.09
C ALA A 96 5.05 14.99 10.54
N THR A 97 4.84 16.08 11.27
CA THR A 97 5.20 16.21 12.70
C THR A 97 4.29 15.44 13.64
N ASP A 98 3.08 15.09 13.18
CA ASP A 98 2.05 14.39 13.97
C ASP A 98 1.99 12.89 13.63
N LEU A 99 2.81 12.47 12.68
CA LEU A 99 2.87 11.09 12.21
C LEU A 99 4.00 10.34 12.90
N PRO A 100 3.80 9.07 13.28
CA PRO A 100 4.81 8.31 13.98
C PRO A 100 6.02 8.01 13.09
N PRO A 101 7.25 7.95 13.67
CA PRO A 101 8.49 7.83 12.91
C PRO A 101 8.61 6.52 12.13
N PHE A 102 7.93 5.44 12.56
CA PHE A 102 8.07 4.12 11.92
C PHE A 102 7.48 4.06 10.49
N ILE A 103 6.58 4.98 10.11
CA ILE A 103 5.94 4.99 8.78
C ILE A 103 6.98 5.06 7.66
N ILE A 104 8.11 5.73 7.89
CA ILE A 104 9.15 5.92 6.88
C ILE A 104 10.34 4.96 6.99
N LYS A 105 10.42 4.15 8.07
CA LYS A 105 11.50 3.17 8.26
C LYS A 105 11.60 2.12 7.14
N ARG A 106 10.52 1.95 6.37
CA ARG A 106 10.43 1.01 5.25
C ARG A 106 11.04 1.48 3.93
N LEU A 107 11.36 2.78 3.76
CA LEU A 107 11.84 3.27 2.48
C LEU A 107 13.31 2.85 2.24
N PRO A 108 13.61 2.06 1.20
CA PRO A 108 14.97 1.64 0.94
C PRO A 108 15.79 2.82 0.42
N VAL A 109 16.97 3.01 1.02
CA VAL A 109 18.00 3.95 0.59
C VAL A 109 19.14 3.13 0.00
N ARG A 110 19.30 3.18 -1.32
CA ARG A 110 20.27 2.35 -2.06
C ARG A 110 21.41 3.21 -2.58
N LEU A 111 22.65 2.77 -2.35
CA LEU A 111 23.84 3.40 -2.93
C LEU A 111 24.29 2.66 -4.20
N THR A 112 23.31 2.26 -5.02
CA THR A 112 23.47 1.64 -6.33
C THR A 112 22.50 2.30 -7.32
N PHE A 113 22.77 2.19 -8.62
CA PHE A 113 21.86 2.65 -9.68
C PHE A 113 20.83 1.55 -9.97
N ASP A 114 19.73 1.58 -9.23
CA ASP A 114 18.68 0.56 -9.31
C ASP A 114 17.31 1.16 -8.94
N ASN A 115 16.40 1.19 -9.91
CA ASN A 115 15.06 1.76 -9.78
C ASN A 115 14.00 0.73 -9.39
N ASN A 116 14.37 -0.54 -9.15
CA ASN A 116 13.41 -1.56 -8.75
C ASN A 116 12.81 -1.21 -7.39
N TYR A 117 11.52 -0.90 -7.30
CA TYR A 117 10.89 -0.43 -6.06
C TYR A 117 10.95 -1.46 -4.92
N PHE A 118 10.93 -2.74 -5.27
CA PHE A 118 10.93 -3.85 -4.33
C PHE A 118 12.32 -4.53 -4.29
N ASN A 119 12.62 -5.22 -3.19
CA ASN A 119 13.84 -6.05 -3.07
C ASN A 119 13.55 -7.53 -3.34
N ASP A 120 12.28 -7.87 -3.56
CA ASP A 120 11.80 -9.23 -3.77
C ASP A 120 12.42 -9.86 -5.01
N ARG A 121 12.76 -11.15 -4.88
CA ARG A 121 13.33 -11.94 -5.98
C ARG A 121 12.34 -12.11 -7.14
N TYR A 122 11.05 -12.19 -6.84
CA TYR A 122 10.00 -12.44 -7.81
C TYR A 122 9.06 -11.24 -7.87
N GLN A 123 8.81 -10.74 -9.07
CA GLN A 123 7.97 -9.59 -9.32
C GLN A 123 7.40 -9.68 -10.74
N GLY A 124 6.13 -9.31 -10.86
CA GLY A 124 5.42 -9.31 -12.13
C GLY A 124 3.95 -8.95 -11.94
N ILE A 125 3.25 -8.78 -13.06
CA ILE A 125 1.80 -8.59 -13.12
C ILE A 125 1.20 -9.82 -13.82
N PRO A 126 0.05 -10.36 -13.35
CA PRO A 126 -0.61 -11.47 -14.02
C PRO A 126 -1.05 -11.07 -15.42
N ILE A 127 -0.68 -11.91 -16.39
CA ILE A 127 -1.06 -11.71 -17.78
C ILE A 127 -2.57 -11.90 -17.90
N GLY A 128 -3.27 -10.92 -18.46
CA GLY A 128 -4.72 -10.86 -18.54
C GLY A 128 -5.42 -10.27 -17.30
N GLY A 129 -4.66 -9.88 -16.27
CA GLY A 129 -5.18 -9.18 -15.09
C GLY A 129 -5.42 -10.05 -13.86
N TYR A 130 -5.60 -9.40 -12.70
CA TYR A 130 -5.77 -10.10 -11.41
C TYR A 130 -7.07 -10.90 -11.30
N ASN A 131 -8.11 -10.54 -12.07
CA ASN A 131 -9.35 -11.30 -12.10
C ASN A 131 -9.12 -12.74 -12.58
N VAL A 132 -8.16 -12.99 -13.48
CA VAL A 132 -7.82 -14.34 -13.95
C VAL A 132 -7.36 -15.24 -12.81
N ILE A 133 -6.58 -14.71 -11.86
CA ILE A 133 -6.15 -15.46 -10.67
C ILE A 133 -7.38 -15.84 -9.83
N ILE A 134 -8.22 -14.86 -9.51
CA ILE A 134 -9.38 -15.05 -8.62
C ILE A 134 -10.41 -15.98 -9.25
N GLU A 135 -10.71 -15.83 -10.54
CA GLU A 135 -11.61 -16.69 -11.30
C GLU A 135 -11.12 -18.15 -11.30
N ASN A 136 -9.81 -18.39 -11.45
CA ASN A 136 -9.24 -19.73 -11.39
C ASN A 136 -9.22 -20.31 -9.97
N MET A 137 -8.98 -19.48 -8.95
CA MET A 137 -9.06 -19.91 -7.54
C MET A 137 -10.49 -20.32 -7.14
N LEU A 138 -11.50 -19.61 -7.65
CA LEU A 138 -12.91 -19.80 -7.28
C LEU A 138 -13.70 -20.67 -8.27
N LYS A 139 -13.04 -21.24 -9.28
CA LYS A 139 -13.70 -21.92 -10.41
C LYS A 139 -14.72 -23.00 -10.00
N ASP A 140 -14.40 -23.76 -8.95
CA ASP A 140 -15.23 -24.86 -8.44
C ASP A 140 -15.90 -24.50 -7.10
N VAL A 141 -16.03 -23.20 -6.80
CA VAL A 141 -16.63 -22.66 -5.58
C VAL A 141 -17.90 -21.90 -5.95
N GLU A 142 -18.97 -22.07 -5.17
CA GLU A 142 -20.19 -21.27 -5.32
C GLU A 142 -19.93 -19.83 -4.85
N VAL A 143 -20.24 -18.85 -5.72
CA VAL A 143 -19.99 -17.43 -5.46
C VAL A 143 -21.27 -16.64 -5.67
N GLU A 144 -21.71 -15.95 -4.62
CA GLU A 144 -22.79 -14.98 -4.68
C GLU A 144 -22.24 -13.56 -4.58
N LEU A 145 -22.60 -12.70 -5.55
CA LEU A 145 -22.21 -11.30 -5.59
C LEU A 145 -23.37 -10.40 -5.18
N GLY A 146 -23.06 -9.22 -4.62
CA GLY A 146 -24.08 -8.25 -4.21
C GLY A 146 -24.83 -8.64 -2.93
N VAL A 147 -24.31 -9.60 -2.16
CA VAL A 147 -24.86 -10.05 -0.88
C VAL A 147 -24.08 -9.40 0.26
N ASP A 148 -24.77 -8.60 1.08
CA ASP A 148 -24.22 -8.07 2.33
C ASP A 148 -24.36 -9.11 3.44
N PHE A 149 -23.23 -9.55 4.02
CA PHE A 149 -23.19 -10.50 5.12
C PHE A 149 -24.00 -10.03 6.33
N PHE A 150 -23.94 -8.75 6.69
CA PHE A 150 -24.63 -8.21 7.86
C PHE A 150 -26.14 -8.13 7.68
N ALA A 151 -26.59 -7.85 6.46
CA ALA A 151 -28.02 -7.85 6.13
C ALA A 151 -28.65 -9.26 6.23
N ASN A 152 -27.86 -10.31 6.00
CA ASN A 152 -28.32 -11.70 5.95
C ASN A 152 -27.65 -12.59 7.02
N ARG A 153 -27.06 -11.99 8.06
CA ARG A 153 -26.12 -12.66 8.97
C ARG A 153 -26.67 -13.92 9.60
N GLN A 154 -27.90 -13.85 10.12
CA GLN A 154 -28.51 -14.98 10.81
C GLN A 154 -28.69 -16.19 9.89
N GLU A 155 -29.08 -15.96 8.64
CA GLU A 155 -29.25 -17.03 7.65
C GLU A 155 -27.91 -17.63 7.23
N LEU A 156 -26.95 -16.77 6.86
CA LEU A 156 -25.62 -17.17 6.40
C LEU A 156 -24.78 -17.86 7.49
N GLU A 157 -24.87 -17.41 8.74
CA GLU A 157 -24.19 -18.09 9.84
C GLU A 157 -24.83 -19.46 10.11
N VAL A 158 -26.15 -19.63 9.95
CA VAL A 158 -26.81 -20.93 10.13
C VAL A 158 -26.50 -21.91 9.00
N SER A 159 -26.26 -21.42 7.78
CA SER A 159 -25.96 -22.27 6.62
C SER A 159 -24.55 -22.85 6.60
N ALA A 160 -23.67 -22.44 7.52
CA ALA A 160 -22.27 -22.87 7.56
C ALA A 160 -21.85 -23.41 8.94
N GLU A 161 -20.99 -24.44 8.93
CA GLU A 161 -20.36 -24.96 10.16
C GLU A 161 -19.34 -23.96 10.73
N LYS A 162 -18.57 -23.32 9.84
CA LYS A 162 -17.57 -22.29 10.14
C LYS A 162 -17.76 -21.11 9.18
N VAL A 163 -17.45 -19.90 9.63
CA VAL A 163 -17.47 -18.69 8.80
C VAL A 163 -16.07 -18.12 8.74
N VAL A 164 -15.54 -17.90 7.53
CA VAL A 164 -14.32 -17.11 7.33
C VAL A 164 -14.72 -15.67 7.04
N PHE A 165 -14.41 -14.76 7.95
CA PHE A 165 -14.78 -13.36 7.86
C PHE A 165 -13.55 -12.49 7.58
N THR A 166 -13.55 -11.86 6.41
CA THR A 166 -12.43 -11.01 5.92
C THR A 166 -12.76 -9.52 5.90
N GLY A 167 -13.96 -9.14 6.37
CA GLY A 167 -14.43 -7.76 6.46
C GLY A 167 -13.92 -7.02 7.71
N MET A 168 -14.47 -5.83 7.95
CA MET A 168 -14.10 -4.98 9.10
C MET A 168 -14.48 -5.62 10.44
N ILE A 169 -13.48 -5.90 11.29
CA ILE A 169 -13.69 -6.57 12.59
C ILE A 169 -14.54 -5.74 13.56
N ASP A 170 -14.35 -4.42 13.57
CA ASP A 170 -15.13 -3.51 14.40
C ASP A 170 -16.61 -3.50 13.97
N GLN A 171 -16.88 -3.48 12.66
CA GLN A 171 -18.24 -3.63 12.12
C GLN A 171 -18.86 -4.98 12.50
N TYR A 172 -18.08 -6.07 12.47
CA TYR A 172 -18.56 -7.40 12.85
C TYR A 172 -19.13 -7.43 14.27
N PHE A 173 -18.53 -6.65 15.17
CA PHE A 173 -18.92 -6.51 16.57
C PHE A 173 -19.75 -5.24 16.82
N ASP A 174 -20.44 -4.71 15.79
CA ASP A 174 -21.33 -3.55 15.84
C ASP A 174 -20.69 -2.31 16.50
N TYR A 175 -19.40 -2.09 16.23
CA TYR A 175 -18.62 -0.94 16.68
C TYR A 175 -18.60 -0.74 18.21
N LYS A 176 -18.88 -1.78 19.00
CA LYS A 176 -19.08 -1.64 20.46
C LYS A 176 -17.86 -1.17 21.27
N HIS A 177 -16.64 -1.33 20.75
CA HIS A 177 -15.41 -0.80 21.37
C HIS A 177 -14.94 0.52 20.76
N GLY A 178 -15.69 1.04 19.79
CA GLY A 178 -15.35 2.20 18.97
C GLY A 178 -15.01 1.81 17.53
N GLU A 179 -15.05 2.80 16.64
CA GLU A 179 -14.67 2.62 15.23
C GLU A 179 -13.16 2.64 15.06
N LEU A 180 -12.64 1.71 14.26
CA LEU A 180 -11.26 1.72 13.81
C LEU A 180 -11.11 2.72 12.66
N GLU A 181 -10.08 3.55 12.72
CA GLU A 181 -9.86 4.61 11.74
C GLU A 181 -9.06 4.13 10.53
N TYR A 182 -9.48 4.56 9.35
CA TYR A 182 -8.78 4.27 8.10
C TYR A 182 -8.55 5.55 7.30
N ARG A 183 -7.63 5.48 6.34
CA ARG A 183 -7.64 6.34 5.16
C ARG A 183 -8.35 5.62 4.03
N SER A 184 -9.12 6.38 3.26
CA SER A 184 -9.73 5.93 2.02
C SER A 184 -9.04 6.56 0.81
N LEU A 185 -9.44 6.12 -0.38
CA LEU A 185 -8.99 6.64 -1.66
C LEU A 185 -10.19 6.85 -2.56
N ARG A 186 -10.12 7.90 -3.38
CA ARG A 186 -11.06 8.14 -4.47
C ARG A 186 -10.28 8.12 -5.78
N PHE A 187 -10.81 7.44 -6.78
CA PHE A 187 -10.18 7.31 -8.09
C PHE A 187 -11.01 8.03 -9.15
N GLU A 188 -10.33 8.80 -9.99
CA GLU A 188 -10.92 9.38 -11.19
C GLU A 188 -10.25 8.77 -12.42
N HIS A 189 -11.04 8.08 -13.23
CA HIS A 189 -10.58 7.41 -14.45
C HIS A 189 -10.86 8.30 -15.66
N GLU A 190 -9.90 8.36 -16.57
CA GLU A 190 -10.01 9.12 -17.81
C GLU A 190 -9.44 8.31 -18.97
N VAL A 191 -10.17 8.25 -20.09
CA VAL A 191 -9.68 7.70 -21.35
C VAL A 191 -9.17 8.86 -22.19
N LEU A 192 -7.92 8.81 -22.58
CA LEU A 192 -7.26 9.86 -23.37
C LEU A 192 -7.06 9.39 -24.81
N ASP A 193 -7.28 10.31 -25.75
CA ASP A 193 -7.07 10.07 -27.19
C ASP A 193 -5.61 10.24 -27.58
N GLU A 194 -4.73 9.56 -26.86
CA GLU A 194 -3.29 9.51 -27.09
C GLU A 194 -2.71 8.16 -26.67
N GLU A 195 -1.60 7.77 -27.31
CA GLU A 195 -1.00 6.44 -27.11
C GLU A 195 -0.33 6.33 -25.73
N ASN A 196 0.27 7.41 -25.24
CA ASN A 196 1.13 7.40 -24.06
C ASN A 196 1.11 8.77 -23.38
N TYR A 197 0.57 8.81 -22.16
CA TYR A 197 0.38 10.05 -21.40
C TYR A 197 1.63 10.44 -20.58
N GLN A 198 2.23 9.50 -19.85
CA GLN A 198 3.33 9.77 -18.93
C GLN A 198 4.52 8.81 -19.05
N GLY A 199 4.41 7.75 -19.85
CA GLY A 199 5.52 6.83 -20.17
C GLY A 199 5.97 5.96 -19.00
N ASN A 200 5.18 5.89 -17.94
CA ASN A 200 5.46 5.08 -16.76
C ASN A 200 4.13 4.67 -16.10
N ALA A 201 4.08 3.45 -15.55
CA ALA A 201 2.87 2.95 -14.90
C ALA A 201 2.44 3.83 -13.73
N VAL A 202 3.39 4.40 -12.96
CA VAL A 202 3.09 5.18 -11.75
C VAL A 202 3.99 6.41 -11.65
N VAL A 203 3.37 7.59 -11.62
CA VAL A 203 4.04 8.85 -11.32
C VAL A 203 3.39 9.48 -10.09
N ASN A 204 4.17 9.60 -9.00
CA ASN A 204 3.78 10.25 -7.76
C ASN A 204 3.96 11.76 -7.88
N TYR A 205 3.02 12.54 -7.37
CA TYR A 205 3.09 14.01 -7.34
C TYR A 205 3.28 14.44 -5.90
N THR A 206 4.45 14.98 -5.56
CA THR A 206 4.86 15.14 -4.16
C THR A 206 4.56 16.51 -3.57
N GLU A 207 4.07 17.45 -4.39
CA GLU A 207 3.62 18.77 -3.95
C GLU A 207 2.29 18.70 -3.20
N ARG A 208 2.19 19.39 -2.07
CA ARG A 208 0.99 19.41 -1.22
C ARG A 208 -0.23 20.05 -1.90
N GLU A 209 -0.01 21.06 -2.74
CA GLU A 209 -1.06 21.79 -3.45
C GLU A 209 -1.71 20.97 -4.59
N ILE A 210 -1.06 19.90 -5.07
CA ILE A 210 -1.63 19.01 -6.08
C ILE A 210 -2.57 18.02 -5.38
N PRO A 211 -3.88 18.00 -5.69
CA PRO A 211 -4.86 17.28 -4.88
C PRO A 211 -4.75 15.75 -4.94
N TYR A 212 -4.23 15.20 -6.05
CA TYR A 212 -3.98 13.76 -6.19
C TYR A 212 -2.57 13.38 -5.71
N THR A 213 -2.39 12.16 -5.22
CA THR A 213 -1.10 11.60 -4.78
C THR A 213 -0.30 11.04 -5.95
N ARG A 214 -0.97 10.40 -6.92
CA ARG A 214 -0.34 9.82 -8.09
C ARG A 214 -1.26 9.75 -9.30
N ILE A 215 -0.65 9.61 -10.47
CA ILE A 215 -1.31 9.20 -11.71
C ILE A 215 -0.82 7.80 -12.08
N ILE A 216 -1.77 6.92 -12.39
CA ILE A 216 -1.53 5.55 -12.85
C ILE A 216 -1.90 5.47 -14.33
N GLU A 217 -0.97 5.01 -15.17
CA GLU A 217 -1.23 4.74 -16.59
C GLU A 217 -1.20 3.22 -16.83
N HIS A 218 -2.38 2.62 -16.91
CA HIS A 218 -2.56 1.17 -16.68
C HIS A 218 -1.85 0.30 -17.70
N LYS A 219 -1.80 0.72 -18.96
CA LYS A 219 -1.24 -0.08 -20.05
C LYS A 219 0.22 -0.46 -19.82
N HIS A 220 0.98 0.34 -19.05
CA HIS A 220 2.38 0.07 -18.79
C HIS A 220 2.63 -1.12 -17.85
N PHE A 221 1.63 -1.57 -17.08
CA PHE A 221 1.75 -2.78 -16.25
C PHE A 221 1.89 -4.06 -17.08
N GLU A 222 1.38 -4.05 -18.31
CA GLU A 222 1.37 -5.21 -19.20
C GLU A 222 1.94 -4.88 -20.59
N TYR A 223 2.77 -3.85 -20.68
CA TYR A 223 3.44 -3.42 -21.92
C TYR A 223 2.48 -3.17 -23.09
N GLY A 224 1.28 -2.66 -22.81
CA GLY A 224 0.23 -2.44 -23.80
C GLY A 224 0.60 -1.40 -24.87
N THR A 225 0.12 -1.62 -26.09
CA THR A 225 0.44 -0.84 -27.31
C THR A 225 -0.79 -0.24 -27.99
N GLN A 226 -1.90 -0.11 -27.26
CA GLN A 226 -3.16 0.42 -27.80
C GLN A 226 -3.02 1.89 -28.23
N GLU A 227 -3.79 2.36 -29.20
CA GLU A 227 -3.72 3.76 -29.69
C GLU A 227 -4.19 4.79 -28.65
N LYS A 228 -5.02 4.36 -27.69
CA LYS A 228 -5.51 5.18 -26.58
C LYS A 228 -4.89 4.72 -25.27
N THR A 229 -5.00 5.55 -24.24
CA THR A 229 -4.56 5.23 -22.89
C THR A 229 -5.65 5.50 -21.86
N VAL A 230 -5.60 4.78 -20.75
CA VAL A 230 -6.46 5.00 -19.59
C VAL A 230 -5.56 5.42 -18.45
N ILE A 231 -5.88 6.56 -17.84
CA ILE A 231 -5.20 7.04 -16.64
C ILE A 231 -6.16 7.05 -15.45
N THR A 232 -5.61 6.87 -14.27
CA THR A 232 -6.30 7.09 -13.00
C THR A 232 -5.58 8.14 -12.19
N ARG A 233 -6.31 9.14 -11.71
CA ARG A 233 -5.85 10.04 -10.64
C ARG A 233 -6.33 9.51 -9.30
N GLU A 234 -5.40 9.30 -8.37
CA GLU A 234 -5.67 8.83 -7.00
C GLU A 234 -5.74 10.01 -6.03
N TYR A 235 -6.86 10.17 -5.33
CA TYR A 235 -7.08 11.20 -4.33
C TYR A 235 -7.17 10.58 -2.95
N PRO A 236 -6.36 11.02 -1.98
CA PRO A 236 -6.48 10.54 -0.61
C PRO A 236 -7.73 11.13 0.06
N ALA A 237 -8.41 10.34 0.88
CA ALA A 237 -9.61 10.75 1.60
C ALA A 237 -9.57 10.27 3.05
N ASP A 238 -10.19 11.04 3.96
CA ASP A 238 -10.57 10.49 5.26
C ASP A 238 -11.67 9.45 5.06
N TRP A 239 -11.53 8.31 5.73
CA TRP A 239 -12.56 7.29 5.70
C TRP A 239 -13.76 7.70 6.56
N LYS A 240 -14.96 7.33 6.10
CA LYS A 240 -16.20 7.33 6.88
C LYS A 240 -16.98 6.06 6.52
N ARG A 241 -17.96 5.71 7.34
CA ARG A 241 -18.86 4.58 7.05
C ARG A 241 -19.43 4.66 5.64
N GLY A 242 -19.33 3.56 4.90
CA GLY A 242 -19.73 3.46 3.49
C GLY A 242 -18.61 3.72 2.48
N ASP A 243 -17.49 4.29 2.91
CA ASP A 243 -16.28 4.36 2.08
C ASP A 243 -15.47 3.07 2.18
N GLU A 244 -14.68 2.77 1.14
CA GLU A 244 -13.76 1.64 1.15
C GLU A 244 -12.57 1.89 2.09
N PRO A 245 -12.31 1.04 3.11
CA PRO A 245 -11.16 1.18 4.01
C PRO A 245 -9.87 0.68 3.35
N TYR A 246 -8.95 1.58 3.00
CA TYR A 246 -7.70 1.25 2.31
C TYR A 246 -6.50 1.08 3.25
N TYR A 247 -6.21 2.08 4.10
CA TYR A 247 -5.04 2.07 4.97
C TYR A 247 -5.43 2.20 6.44
N PRO A 248 -5.12 1.23 7.32
CA PRO A 248 -5.39 1.36 8.74
C PRO A 248 -4.53 2.47 9.36
N ILE A 249 -5.09 3.22 10.31
CA ILE A 249 -4.35 4.21 11.10
C ILE A 249 -3.80 3.52 12.35
N ASN A 250 -2.51 3.19 12.33
CA ASN A 250 -1.86 2.43 13.41
C ASN A 250 -1.28 3.37 14.48
N ASP A 251 -2.15 4.04 15.22
CA ASP A 251 -1.78 4.82 16.41
C ASP A 251 -2.20 4.12 17.72
N GLU A 252 -1.78 4.67 18.86
CA GLU A 252 -2.04 4.08 20.19
C GLU A 252 -3.53 3.87 20.46
N ARG A 253 -4.38 4.82 20.03
CA ARG A 253 -5.83 4.74 20.23
C ARG A 253 -6.42 3.58 19.42
N ASN A 254 -6.14 3.51 18.13
CA ASN A 254 -6.68 2.47 17.26
C ASN A 254 -6.16 1.08 17.66
N ASN A 255 -4.88 0.97 18.03
CA ASN A 255 -4.32 -0.30 18.51
C ASN A 255 -5.00 -0.78 19.80
N ALA A 256 -5.33 0.12 20.73
CA ALA A 256 -6.05 -0.23 21.95
C ALA A 256 -7.50 -0.66 21.70
N ILE A 257 -8.18 -0.08 20.71
CA ILE A 257 -9.51 -0.51 20.27
C ILE A 257 -9.43 -1.88 19.62
N PHE A 258 -8.50 -2.06 18.67
CA PHE A 258 -8.32 -3.31 17.94
C PHE A 258 -8.02 -4.48 18.90
N ALA A 259 -7.18 -4.29 19.92
CA ALA A 259 -6.88 -5.32 20.91
C ALA A 259 -8.14 -5.87 21.60
N LYS A 260 -9.12 -5.02 21.91
CA LYS A 260 -10.40 -5.46 22.50
C LYS A 260 -11.22 -6.30 21.52
N TYR A 261 -11.21 -5.95 20.24
CA TYR A 261 -11.86 -6.76 19.21
C TYR A 261 -11.16 -8.11 19.00
N GLN A 262 -9.84 -8.15 19.10
CA GLN A 262 -9.09 -9.42 19.04
C GLN A 262 -9.43 -10.34 20.21
N GLU A 263 -9.56 -9.81 21.43
CA GLU A 263 -9.98 -10.59 22.62
C GLU A 263 -11.35 -11.24 22.45
N GLU A 264 -12.26 -10.59 21.73
CA GLU A 264 -13.59 -11.14 21.45
C GLU A 264 -13.64 -12.07 20.26
N ALA A 265 -12.89 -11.77 19.20
CA ALA A 265 -12.70 -12.68 18.08
C ALA A 265 -12.15 -14.03 18.58
N ALA A 266 -11.21 -14.00 19.53
CA ALA A 266 -10.64 -15.20 20.15
C ALA A 266 -11.64 -16.03 20.99
N GLN A 267 -12.81 -15.47 21.34
CA GLN A 267 -13.88 -16.20 22.04
C GLN A 267 -14.90 -16.82 21.08
N ASN A 268 -14.76 -16.58 19.77
CA ASN A 268 -15.70 -17.05 18.76
C ASN A 268 -15.16 -18.25 18.00
N ASP A 269 -15.49 -19.45 18.47
CA ASP A 269 -15.03 -20.70 17.83
C ASP A 269 -15.64 -20.95 16.45
N LYS A 270 -16.74 -20.28 16.10
CA LYS A 270 -17.45 -20.47 14.84
C LYS A 270 -16.89 -19.60 13.71
N VAL A 271 -16.25 -18.49 14.04
CA VAL A 271 -15.83 -17.48 13.05
C VAL A 271 -14.32 -17.27 13.07
N ILE A 272 -13.72 -17.47 11.92
CA ILE A 272 -12.30 -17.28 11.67
C ILE A 272 -12.12 -15.88 11.08
N PHE A 273 -11.36 -15.04 11.76
CA PHE A 273 -11.03 -13.68 11.32
C PHE A 273 -9.67 -13.69 10.63
N CYS A 274 -9.63 -13.26 9.36
CA CYS A 274 -8.36 -13.19 8.64
C CYS A 274 -8.39 -12.18 7.49
N GLY A 275 -7.23 -11.61 7.18
CA GLY A 275 -7.05 -10.68 6.07
C GLY A 275 -7.06 -9.21 6.49
N ARG A 276 -6.81 -8.32 5.54
CA ARG A 276 -6.49 -6.90 5.77
C ARG A 276 -7.41 -6.20 6.78
N LEU A 277 -8.73 -6.37 6.61
CA LEU A 277 -9.73 -5.65 7.42
C LEU A 277 -9.99 -6.34 8.76
N ALA A 278 -10.03 -7.67 8.77
CA ALA A 278 -10.25 -8.44 9.98
C ALA A 278 -9.04 -8.37 10.94
N ASP A 279 -7.83 -8.38 10.38
CA ASP A 279 -6.58 -8.27 11.13
C ASP A 279 -6.15 -6.82 11.41
N TYR A 280 -6.91 -5.82 10.93
CA TYR A 280 -6.56 -4.38 11.00
C TYR A 280 -5.11 -4.08 10.60
N LYS A 281 -4.64 -4.68 9.50
CA LYS A 281 -3.25 -4.62 9.05
C LYS A 281 -3.17 -4.23 7.59
N TYR A 282 -2.09 -3.53 7.23
CA TYR A 282 -1.77 -3.28 5.84
C TYR A 282 -0.92 -4.44 5.31
N TYR A 283 -1.53 -5.30 4.48
CA TYR A 283 -0.86 -6.44 3.85
C TYR A 283 -0.57 -6.18 2.37
N ASP A 284 0.64 -6.53 1.95
CA ASP A 284 0.92 -6.79 0.54
C ASP A 284 0.32 -8.14 0.13
N MET A 285 0.08 -8.33 -1.18
CA MET A 285 -0.65 -9.51 -1.68
C MET A 285 -0.02 -10.85 -1.28
N HIS A 286 1.30 -10.99 -1.39
CA HIS A 286 1.96 -12.25 -1.02
C HIS A 286 1.83 -12.56 0.48
N VAL A 287 1.82 -11.53 1.34
CA VAL A 287 1.68 -11.67 2.80
C VAL A 287 0.26 -12.07 3.18
N VAL A 288 -0.78 -11.52 2.53
CA VAL A 288 -2.15 -11.94 2.84
C VAL A 288 -2.46 -13.35 2.34
N ILE A 289 -1.86 -13.79 1.22
CA ILE A 289 -1.98 -15.17 0.77
C ILE A 289 -1.25 -16.11 1.75
N GLU A 290 -0.04 -15.75 2.21
CA GLU A 290 0.68 -16.51 3.25
C GLU A 290 -0.16 -16.61 4.52
N ARG A 291 -0.68 -15.49 5.02
CA ARG A 291 -1.59 -15.46 6.18
C ARG A 291 -2.80 -16.36 6.00
N ALA A 292 -3.41 -16.38 4.81
CA ALA A 292 -4.55 -17.25 4.55
C ALA A 292 -4.17 -18.74 4.58
N LEU A 293 -2.99 -19.10 4.05
CA LEU A 293 -2.49 -20.48 4.11
C LEU A 293 -2.16 -20.92 5.54
N GLU A 294 -1.57 -20.03 6.35
CA GLU A 294 -1.35 -20.29 7.78
C GLU A 294 -2.65 -20.57 8.52
N VAL A 295 -3.71 -19.78 8.27
CA VAL A 295 -5.05 -20.02 8.86
C VAL A 295 -5.61 -21.37 8.45
N VAL A 296 -5.45 -21.75 7.19
CA VAL A 296 -5.91 -23.06 6.68
C VAL A 296 -5.16 -24.19 7.38
N GLU A 297 -3.84 -24.07 7.56
CA GLU A 297 -3.03 -25.04 8.29
C GLU A 297 -3.44 -25.14 9.76
N GLU A 298 -3.68 -24.00 10.43
CA GLU A 298 -4.13 -23.93 11.83
C GLU A 298 -5.50 -24.60 12.03
N GLU A 299 -6.46 -24.36 11.15
CA GLU A 299 -7.85 -24.84 11.30
C GLU A 299 -8.04 -26.27 10.78
N LEU A 300 -7.32 -26.68 9.73
CA LEU A 300 -7.49 -27.99 9.08
C LEU A 300 -6.37 -28.99 9.41
N GLY A 301 -5.25 -28.54 9.98
CA GLY A 301 -4.08 -29.37 10.28
C GLY A 301 -3.39 -29.92 9.04
N GLN A 302 -3.47 -29.20 7.91
CA GLN A 302 -2.94 -29.59 6.59
C GLN A 302 -1.93 -28.59 6.07
#